data_AF-A0A6V2QAP1-F1
#
_entry.id   AF-A0A6V2QAP1-F1
#
_cell.length_a   1.000
_cell.length_b   1.000
_cell.length_c   1.000
_cell.angle_alpha   90.00
_cell.angle_beta   90.00
_cell.angle_gamma   90.00
#
_symmetry.space_group_name_H-M   'P 1'
#
loop_
_entity.id
_entity.type
_entity.pdbx_description
1 polymer ?
#
loop_
_entity_poly.entity_id
_entity_poly.type
_entity_poly.pdbx_seq_one_letter_code
_entity_poly.pdbx_strand_id
1 'polypeptide(L)'
;MLTTKKNRHSGKQNDWQEDTIKKLLDWSSKQSRILTACGKAEFYYTHQRGYPYDNSELPHHHLSCGTTHTSFWGWAADANKNIKSVICGAWSRPLFMGQWEHSTGDEEEVFNVQTNTLFIDLRIPRDSYSYTKGLSSSSSIESLVASISGMSEVQESMSEKNRKLDGTLSKEDLLRLLARRHVFGGYSRLKIPSATDATHSSLPVCTRHHCIDWNYIGEPRNRPNKWYVELNSDSSQWKEWSFAKDDHHQSYYWEKWSRVNGDERGDGLVLAMRKSQPKQNRCQNWRDGILVVVGVSSFTKNLVVSSLLMLL
;
A
#
# COMPACT_ATOMS: atom_id res chain seq x y z
N MET A 1 35.13 44.31 -27.66
CA MET A 1 34.25 44.00 -26.52
C MET A 1 33.35 42.83 -26.89
N LEU A 2 33.68 41.62 -26.45
CA LEU A 2 32.84 40.42 -26.62
C LEU A 2 31.92 40.31 -25.39
N THR A 3 30.64 40.62 -25.57
CA THR A 3 29.62 40.47 -24.54
C THR A 3 29.16 39.03 -24.47
N THR A 4 29.68 38.29 -23.48
CA THR A 4 29.18 36.96 -23.13
C THR A 4 27.73 37.05 -22.63
N LYS A 5 26.77 36.64 -23.47
CA LYS A 5 25.38 36.40 -23.06
C LYS A 5 25.35 35.27 -22.03
N LYS A 6 25.23 35.61 -20.75
CA LYS A 6 24.94 34.65 -19.68
C LYS A 6 23.55 34.03 -19.93
N ASN A 7 23.52 32.74 -20.23
CA ASN A 7 22.30 31.94 -20.34
C ASN A 7 21.56 31.91 -18.99
N ARG A 8 20.46 32.66 -18.90
CA ARG A 8 19.56 32.72 -17.71
C ARG A 8 18.55 31.56 -17.64
N HIS A 9 18.67 30.53 -18.48
CA HIS A 9 17.65 29.48 -18.58
C HIS A 9 17.81 28.30 -17.61
N SER A 10 18.92 28.19 -16.88
CA SER A 10 19.16 27.04 -15.99
C SER A 10 18.49 27.09 -14.62
N GLY A 11 17.94 28.25 -14.20
CA GLY A 11 17.34 28.40 -12.86
C GLY A 11 15.95 27.77 -12.72
N LYS A 12 15.07 27.96 -13.70
CA LYS A 12 13.66 27.55 -13.62
C LYS A 12 13.44 26.03 -13.62
N GLN A 13 14.39 25.26 -14.14
CA GLN A 13 14.26 23.81 -14.24
C GLN A 13 14.51 23.10 -12.90
N ASN A 14 15.39 23.66 -12.06
CA ASN A 14 15.72 23.07 -10.77
C ASN A 14 14.61 23.30 -9.74
N ASP A 15 14.02 24.50 -9.70
CA ASP A 15 12.93 24.84 -8.77
C ASP A 15 11.71 23.91 -8.97
N TRP A 16 11.35 23.62 -10.22
CA TRP A 16 10.22 22.73 -10.54
C TRP A 16 10.46 21.29 -10.08
N GLN A 17 11.70 20.81 -10.11
CA GLN A 17 12.05 19.47 -9.65
C GLN A 17 11.96 19.36 -8.13
N GLU A 18 12.46 20.36 -7.38
CA GLU A 18 12.39 20.35 -5.91
C GLU A 18 10.95 20.38 -5.39
N ASP A 19 10.09 21.24 -5.94
CA ASP A 19 8.68 21.31 -5.53
C ASP A 19 7.93 20.01 -5.82
N THR A 20 8.25 19.37 -6.95
CA THR A 20 7.68 18.06 -7.31
C THR A 20 8.13 16.97 -6.35
N ILE A 21 9.43 16.93 -6.02
CA ILE A 21 9.99 15.98 -5.05
C ILE A 21 9.31 16.14 -3.69
N LYS A 22 9.18 17.38 -3.20
CA LYS A 22 8.50 17.70 -1.94
C LYS A 22 7.05 17.24 -1.94
N LYS A 23 6.27 17.55 -2.99
CA LYS A 23 4.88 17.11 -3.14
C LYS A 23 4.75 15.60 -3.08
N LEU A 24 5.63 14.89 -3.78
CA LEU A 24 5.55 13.45 -3.85
C LEU A 24 6.06 12.77 -2.55
N LEU A 25 6.97 13.40 -1.79
CA LEU A 25 7.37 12.94 -0.44
C LEU A 25 6.25 13.24 0.58
N ASP A 26 5.57 14.37 0.43
CA ASP A 26 4.39 14.70 1.22
C ASP A 26 3.25 13.71 0.97
N TRP A 27 3.03 13.26 -0.27
CA TRP A 27 2.07 12.21 -0.57
C TRP A 27 2.36 10.91 0.21
N SER A 28 3.61 10.46 0.23
CA SER A 28 4.01 9.28 1.02
C SER A 28 3.78 9.51 2.52
N SER A 29 4.00 10.74 2.99
CA SER A 29 3.83 11.14 4.39
C SER A 29 2.38 11.36 4.79
N LYS A 30 1.46 11.69 3.87
CA LYS A 30 0.02 11.86 4.14
C LYS A 30 -0.57 10.64 4.83
N GLN A 31 -0.23 9.46 4.30
CA GLN A 31 -0.66 8.19 4.87
C GLN A 31 -0.06 7.93 6.26
N SER A 32 1.17 8.39 6.51
CA SER A 32 1.79 8.18 7.81
C SER A 32 1.17 9.05 8.91
N ARG A 33 0.85 10.30 8.58
CA ARG A 33 0.16 11.23 9.49
C ARG A 33 -1.18 10.70 9.97
N ILE A 34 -1.92 10.01 9.09
CA ILE A 34 -3.24 9.46 9.39
C ILE A 34 -3.16 8.03 9.93
N LEU A 35 -2.60 7.07 9.17
CA LEU A 35 -2.79 5.62 9.43
C LEU A 35 -1.67 4.92 10.22
N THR A 36 -0.42 5.39 10.16
CA THR A 36 0.72 4.56 10.59
C THR A 36 1.20 4.81 12.01
N ALA A 37 2.13 3.95 12.45
CA ALA A 37 3.02 4.24 13.57
C ALA A 37 3.71 5.60 13.33
N CYS A 38 3.98 6.34 14.41
CA CYS A 38 4.43 7.73 14.44
C CYS A 38 3.43 8.81 13.98
N GLY A 39 2.19 8.42 13.63
CA GLY A 39 1.10 9.34 13.29
C GLY A 39 0.04 9.47 14.39
N LYS A 40 -1.11 10.06 14.05
CA LYS A 40 -2.24 10.22 14.98
C LYS A 40 -2.81 8.90 15.48
N ALA A 41 -2.65 7.84 14.71
CA ALA A 41 -3.12 6.53 15.12
C ALA A 41 -2.36 6.00 16.37
N GLU A 42 -1.14 6.46 16.69
CA GLU A 42 -0.52 6.16 18.00
C GLU A 42 -1.20 6.86 19.18
N PHE A 43 -1.69 8.08 18.95
CA PHE A 43 -2.41 8.83 19.97
C PHE A 43 -3.78 8.20 20.27
N TYR A 44 -4.48 7.70 19.23
CA TYR A 44 -5.82 7.14 19.39
C TYR A 44 -5.83 5.67 19.82
N TYR A 45 -4.91 4.82 19.33
CA TYR A 45 -4.85 3.40 19.69
C TYR A 45 -4.00 3.15 20.94
N THR A 46 -4.52 3.53 22.10
CA THR A 46 -3.88 3.27 23.39
C THR A 46 -4.74 2.39 24.29
N HIS A 47 -4.07 1.67 25.19
CA HIS A 47 -4.75 0.87 26.21
C HIS A 47 -5.67 1.75 27.08
N GLN A 48 -5.23 2.96 27.43
CA GLN A 48 -5.97 3.92 28.25
C GLN A 48 -7.26 4.40 27.57
N ARG A 49 -7.28 4.46 26.24
CA ARG A 49 -8.46 4.83 25.45
C ARG A 49 -9.37 3.65 25.13
N GLY A 50 -9.10 2.46 25.67
CA GLY A 50 -9.89 1.25 25.43
C GLY A 50 -9.57 0.55 24.11
N TYR A 51 -8.41 0.83 23.50
CA TYR A 51 -7.96 0.19 22.28
C TYR A 51 -6.65 -0.59 22.50
N PRO A 52 -6.64 -1.57 23.43
CA PRO A 52 -5.47 -2.42 23.61
C PRO A 52 -5.22 -3.26 22.34
N TYR A 53 -3.96 -3.57 22.09
CA TYR A 53 -3.56 -4.61 21.14
C TYR A 53 -2.54 -5.53 21.81
N ASP A 54 -2.57 -6.80 21.42
CA ASP A 54 -1.59 -7.79 21.85
C ASP A 54 -0.46 -7.89 20.80
N ASN A 55 0.78 -8.11 21.23
CA ASN A 55 1.89 -8.33 20.32
C ASN A 55 1.66 -9.53 19.39
N SER A 56 0.91 -10.54 19.84
CA SER A 56 0.48 -11.68 19.03
C SER A 56 -0.54 -11.31 17.95
N GLU A 57 -1.09 -10.10 17.91
CA GLU A 57 -1.85 -9.60 16.76
C GLU A 57 -0.92 -9.11 15.63
N LEU A 58 0.39 -9.04 15.84
CA LEU A 58 1.35 -8.53 14.85
C LEU A 58 1.94 -9.66 14.00
N PRO A 59 1.96 -9.53 12.66
CA PRO A 59 2.60 -10.52 11.80
C PRO A 59 4.07 -10.81 12.13
N HIS A 60 4.83 -9.79 12.52
CA HIS A 60 6.24 -9.95 12.85
C HIS A 60 6.46 -10.73 14.15
N HIS A 61 5.47 -10.77 15.07
CA HIS A 61 5.52 -11.66 16.23
C HIS A 61 5.49 -13.11 15.77
N HIS A 62 4.53 -13.48 14.91
CA HIS A 62 4.45 -14.83 14.37
C HIS A 62 5.66 -15.23 13.52
N LEU A 63 6.22 -14.29 12.77
CA LEU A 63 7.45 -14.49 12.02
C LEU A 63 8.62 -14.78 12.98
N SER A 64 8.78 -13.98 14.02
CA SER A 64 9.86 -14.13 15.02
C SER A 64 9.73 -15.42 15.82
N CYS A 65 8.51 -15.86 16.10
CA CYS A 65 8.23 -17.08 16.84
C CYS A 65 8.17 -18.34 15.95
N GLY A 66 8.30 -18.22 14.62
CA GLY A 66 8.17 -19.35 13.70
C GLY A 66 6.76 -19.97 13.64
N THR A 67 5.73 -19.22 14.07
CA THR A 67 4.33 -19.70 14.15
C THR A 67 3.45 -19.21 12.99
N THR A 68 4.03 -18.51 12.01
CA THR A 68 3.33 -17.97 10.83
C THR A 68 2.42 -19.00 10.16
N HIS A 69 2.93 -20.19 9.84
CA HIS A 69 2.14 -21.20 9.13
C HIS A 69 0.94 -21.68 9.94
N THR A 70 1.14 -22.03 11.22
CA THR A 70 0.07 -22.54 12.08
C THR A 70 -0.97 -21.48 12.39
N SER A 71 -0.54 -20.26 12.74
CA SER A 71 -1.45 -19.17 13.10
C SER A 71 -2.26 -18.70 11.90
N PHE A 72 -1.61 -18.49 10.76
CA PHE A 72 -2.29 -17.97 9.57
C PHE A 72 -3.18 -19.03 8.92
N TRP A 73 -2.79 -20.31 8.96
CA TRP A 73 -3.67 -21.39 8.54
C TRP A 73 -4.90 -21.47 9.45
N GLY A 74 -4.74 -21.33 10.77
CA GLY A 74 -5.85 -21.29 11.71
C GLY A 74 -6.81 -20.14 11.40
N TRP A 75 -6.29 -18.92 11.17
CA TRP A 75 -7.10 -17.77 10.77
C TRP A 75 -7.85 -18.02 9.46
N ALA A 76 -7.18 -18.65 8.49
CA ALA A 76 -7.79 -18.96 7.21
C ALA A 76 -8.91 -20.00 7.34
N ALA A 77 -8.67 -21.05 8.12
CA ALA A 77 -9.66 -22.08 8.41
C ALA A 77 -10.88 -21.51 9.14
N ASP A 78 -10.67 -20.63 10.12
CA ASP A 78 -11.77 -20.02 10.88
C ASP A 78 -12.61 -19.07 10.03
N ALA A 79 -11.98 -18.27 9.17
CA ALA A 79 -12.72 -17.40 8.25
C ALA A 79 -13.53 -18.21 7.23
N ASN A 80 -13.03 -19.36 6.78
CA ASN A 80 -13.76 -20.23 5.85
C ASN A 80 -14.96 -20.95 6.49
N LYS A 81 -15.02 -21.04 7.83
CA LYS A 81 -16.22 -21.53 8.54
C LYS A 81 -17.32 -20.47 8.59
N ASN A 82 -16.98 -19.20 8.39
CA ASN A 82 -17.91 -18.09 8.46
C ASN A 82 -18.54 -17.78 7.10
N ILE A 83 -19.65 -17.05 7.13
CA ILE A 83 -20.33 -16.51 5.94
C ILE A 83 -19.32 -15.69 5.12
N LYS A 84 -19.39 -15.80 3.78
CA LYS A 84 -18.58 -15.02 2.83
C LYS A 84 -18.52 -13.57 3.29
N SER A 85 -17.30 -13.07 3.51
CA SER A 85 -17.07 -11.71 3.96
C SER A 85 -17.68 -10.74 2.96
N VAL A 86 -18.46 -9.80 3.46
CA VAL A 86 -19.19 -8.79 2.68
C VAL A 86 -18.27 -7.85 1.89
N ILE A 87 -17.01 -7.75 2.30
CA ILE A 87 -15.97 -6.97 1.64
C ILE A 87 -15.12 -7.82 0.67
N CYS A 88 -15.48 -9.08 0.42
CA CYS A 88 -14.82 -9.87 -0.63
C CYS A 88 -15.02 -9.24 -2.02
N GLY A 89 -13.96 -9.30 -2.81
CA GLY A 89 -13.90 -8.80 -4.17
C GLY A 89 -12.83 -7.73 -4.36
N ALA A 90 -12.92 -7.06 -5.51
CA ALA A 90 -12.05 -5.98 -5.92
C ALA A 90 -12.71 -4.62 -5.76
N TRP A 91 -11.94 -3.66 -5.24
CA TRP A 91 -12.40 -2.36 -4.80
C TRP A 91 -11.45 -1.27 -5.26
N SER A 92 -12.01 -0.13 -5.65
CA SER A 92 -11.29 1.14 -5.77
C SER A 92 -11.61 2.02 -4.57
N ARG A 93 -10.68 2.90 -4.20
CA ARG A 93 -10.88 3.88 -3.13
C ARG A 93 -11.06 5.28 -3.70
N PRO A 94 -12.30 5.74 -3.96
CA PRO A 94 -12.53 7.10 -4.44
C PRO A 94 -12.22 8.20 -3.40
N LEU A 95 -12.24 7.86 -2.10
CA LEU A 95 -12.05 8.84 -1.04
C LEU A 95 -11.38 8.19 0.17
N PHE A 96 -10.37 8.89 0.68
CA PHE A 96 -9.79 8.67 2.00
C PHE A 96 -9.79 9.99 2.75
N MET A 97 -10.27 9.98 3.98
CA MET A 97 -10.43 11.18 4.78
C MET A 97 -10.00 10.90 6.22
N GLY A 98 -9.23 11.81 6.80
CA GLY A 98 -8.88 11.77 8.22
C GLY A 98 -8.46 13.14 8.67
N GLN A 99 -9.05 13.63 9.77
CA GLN A 99 -8.82 15.00 10.25
C GLN A 99 -9.13 16.03 9.14
N TRP A 100 -8.21 16.95 8.90
CA TRP A 100 -8.27 17.99 7.86
C TRP A 100 -7.58 17.57 6.55
N GLU A 101 -7.23 16.30 6.42
CA GLU A 101 -6.55 15.75 5.26
C GLU A 101 -7.47 14.77 4.51
N HIS A 102 -7.33 14.75 3.19
CA HIS A 102 -8.01 13.77 2.34
C HIS A 102 -7.19 13.47 1.09
N SER A 103 -7.52 12.36 0.44
CA SER A 103 -7.12 12.04 -0.93
C SER A 103 -8.30 11.50 -1.72
N THR A 104 -8.29 11.79 -3.02
CA THR A 104 -9.33 11.37 -3.96
C THR A 104 -8.72 10.56 -5.10
N GLY A 105 -9.61 9.99 -5.93
CA GLY A 105 -9.23 9.33 -7.17
C GLY A 105 -8.49 10.21 -8.18
N ASP A 106 -8.40 11.54 -7.97
CA ASP A 106 -7.63 12.45 -8.83
C ASP A 106 -6.14 12.47 -8.45
N GLU A 107 -5.82 12.30 -7.17
CA GLU A 107 -4.44 12.32 -6.65
C GLU A 107 -3.78 10.95 -6.75
N GLU A 108 -4.54 9.89 -6.48
CA GLU A 108 -4.05 8.52 -6.43
C GLU A 108 -5.08 7.52 -6.95
N GLU A 109 -4.56 6.46 -7.55
CA GLU A 109 -5.32 5.28 -7.91
C GLU A 109 -5.04 4.20 -6.87
N VAL A 110 -6.10 3.79 -6.17
CA VAL A 110 -6.02 2.79 -5.12
C VAL A 110 -6.88 1.62 -5.49
N PHE A 111 -6.28 0.44 -5.42
CA PHE A 111 -6.90 -0.82 -5.78
C PHE A 111 -6.73 -1.82 -4.63
N ASN A 112 -7.81 -2.46 -4.23
CA ASN A 112 -7.80 -3.42 -3.14
C ASN A 112 -8.53 -4.68 -3.55
N VAL A 113 -7.88 -5.82 -3.37
CA VAL A 113 -8.48 -7.14 -3.53
C VAL A 113 -8.61 -7.75 -2.16
N GLN A 114 -9.80 -8.27 -1.84
CA GLN A 114 -10.03 -9.00 -0.61
C GLN A 114 -10.69 -10.34 -0.88
N THR A 115 -10.23 -11.33 -0.15
CA THR A 115 -10.90 -12.62 0.02
C THR A 115 -11.41 -12.69 1.45
N ASN A 116 -11.93 -13.85 1.87
CA ASN A 116 -12.34 -14.05 3.27
C ASN A 116 -11.18 -13.86 4.25
N THR A 117 -9.94 -14.08 3.81
CA THR A 117 -8.78 -14.24 4.68
C THR A 117 -7.58 -13.42 4.29
N LEU A 118 -7.45 -13.07 3.01
CA LEU A 118 -6.33 -12.37 2.44
C LEU A 118 -6.77 -11.05 1.85
N PHE A 119 -5.85 -10.09 1.85
CA PHE A 119 -6.01 -8.85 1.10
C PHE A 119 -4.71 -8.43 0.42
N ILE A 120 -4.86 -7.64 -0.62
CA ILE A 120 -3.79 -6.86 -1.25
C ILE A 120 -4.34 -5.45 -1.49
N ASP A 121 -3.61 -4.42 -1.08
CA ASP A 121 -3.94 -3.00 -1.27
C ASP A 121 -2.76 -2.35 -2.02
N LEU A 122 -3.07 -1.75 -3.15
CA LEU A 122 -2.13 -1.13 -4.08
C LEU A 122 -2.49 0.35 -4.18
N ARG A 123 -1.49 1.22 -4.05
CA ARG A 123 -1.68 2.67 -4.16
C ARG A 123 -0.67 3.25 -5.13
N ILE A 124 -1.16 3.99 -6.10
CA ILE A 124 -0.39 4.52 -7.22
C ILE A 124 -0.69 6.02 -7.35
N PRO A 125 0.25 6.92 -7.06
CA PRO A 125 0.03 8.35 -7.25
C PRO A 125 -0.14 8.66 -8.75
N ARG A 126 -1.17 9.43 -9.15
CA ARG A 126 -1.46 9.70 -10.57
C ARG A 126 -0.43 10.60 -11.23
N ASP A 127 0.07 11.60 -10.49
CA ASP A 127 1.11 12.52 -10.98
C ASP A 127 2.44 11.81 -11.30
N SER A 128 2.63 10.56 -10.86
CA SER A 128 3.85 9.78 -11.10
C SER A 128 4.10 9.43 -12.57
N TYR A 129 3.05 9.34 -13.39
CA TYR A 129 3.18 9.01 -14.82
C TYR A 129 3.94 10.08 -15.61
N SER A 130 3.89 11.35 -15.15
CA SER A 130 4.67 12.43 -15.75
C SER A 130 6.15 12.33 -15.40
N TYR A 131 6.47 11.86 -14.20
CA TYR A 131 7.81 11.82 -13.64
C TYR A 131 8.65 10.66 -14.19
N THR A 132 8.07 9.46 -14.32
CA THR A 132 8.79 8.33 -14.94
C THR A 132 9.08 8.56 -16.41
N LYS A 133 8.25 9.35 -17.12
CA LYS A 133 8.55 9.80 -18.48
C LYS A 133 9.77 10.73 -18.51
N GLY A 134 9.96 11.60 -17.51
CA GLY A 134 11.16 12.44 -17.40
C GLY A 134 12.42 11.67 -17.00
N LEU A 135 12.28 10.62 -16.18
CA LEU A 135 13.36 9.71 -15.79
C LEU A 135 13.64 8.58 -16.79
N SER A 136 12.87 8.48 -17.88
CA SER A 136 12.88 7.37 -18.83
C SER A 136 14.16 7.22 -19.68
N SER A 137 15.24 7.96 -19.38
CA SER A 137 16.55 7.38 -19.66
C SER A 137 16.76 6.24 -18.67
N SER A 138 16.46 5.01 -19.08
CA SER A 138 16.57 3.79 -18.25
C SER A 138 17.91 3.73 -17.51
N SER A 139 18.97 4.28 -18.11
CA SER A 139 20.31 4.42 -17.54
C SER A 139 20.33 5.13 -16.18
N SER A 140 19.46 6.12 -15.93
CA SER A 140 19.48 6.91 -14.70
C SER A 140 18.85 6.16 -13.53
N ILE A 141 17.73 5.46 -13.75
CA ILE A 141 17.11 4.63 -12.71
C ILE A 141 17.94 3.35 -12.49
N GLU A 142 18.44 2.70 -13.54
CA GLU A 142 19.26 1.49 -13.41
C GLU A 142 20.59 1.76 -12.70
N SER A 143 21.28 2.86 -13.05
CA SER A 143 22.50 3.31 -12.35
C SER A 143 22.24 3.60 -10.87
N LEU A 144 21.09 4.20 -10.58
CA LEU A 144 20.67 4.57 -9.24
C LEU A 144 20.26 3.34 -8.39
N VAL A 145 19.54 2.39 -8.98
CA VAL A 145 19.23 1.09 -8.35
C VAL A 145 20.49 0.27 -8.11
N ALA A 146 21.45 0.28 -9.05
CA ALA A 146 22.75 -0.36 -8.88
C ALA A 146 23.57 0.26 -7.74
N SER A 147 23.54 1.60 -7.62
CA SER A 147 24.18 2.35 -6.53
C SER A 147 23.56 2.03 -5.16
N ILE A 148 22.22 1.99 -5.06
CA ILE A 148 21.52 1.62 -3.81
C ILE A 148 21.81 0.16 -3.41
N SER A 149 21.91 -0.74 -4.39
CA SER A 149 22.12 -2.17 -4.18
C SER A 149 23.55 -2.55 -3.79
N GLY A 150 24.47 -1.59 -3.70
CA GLY A 150 25.86 -1.84 -3.32
C GLY A 150 26.63 -2.70 -4.34
N MET A 151 26.22 -2.73 -5.61
CA MET A 151 26.93 -3.45 -6.66
C MET A 151 28.20 -2.66 -7.03
N SER A 152 29.34 -3.03 -6.42
CA SER A 152 30.55 -2.20 -6.31
C SER A 152 31.45 -2.12 -7.54
N GLU A 153 31.04 -2.58 -8.73
CA GLU A 153 31.97 -2.70 -9.88
C GLU A 153 31.79 -1.65 -10.99
N VAL A 154 30.85 -0.70 -10.87
CA VAL A 154 30.61 0.32 -11.94
C VAL A 154 31.01 1.74 -11.50
N GLN A 155 31.89 1.88 -10.49
CA GLN A 155 32.07 3.16 -9.80
C GLN A 155 33.01 4.16 -10.48
N GLU A 156 33.83 3.77 -11.46
CA GLU A 156 34.92 4.65 -11.94
C GLU A 156 34.63 5.51 -13.19
N SER A 157 33.54 5.32 -13.94
CA SER A 157 33.33 6.09 -15.18
C SER A 157 32.16 7.11 -15.18
N MET A 158 31.47 7.33 -14.06
CA MET A 158 30.25 8.18 -14.01
C MET A 158 30.35 9.47 -13.17
N SER A 159 31.57 9.92 -12.82
CA SER A 159 31.78 10.85 -11.70
C SER A 159 31.43 12.34 -11.92
N GLU A 160 31.13 12.81 -13.14
CA GLU A 160 30.92 14.26 -13.36
C GLU A 160 29.51 14.71 -13.75
N LYS A 161 28.70 13.86 -14.40
CA LYS A 161 27.31 14.23 -14.77
C LYS A 161 26.28 13.92 -13.70
N ASN A 162 26.47 12.87 -12.90
CA ASN A 162 25.52 12.48 -11.86
C ASN A 162 25.71 13.25 -10.54
N ARG A 163 26.89 13.84 -10.33
CA ARG A 163 27.23 14.58 -9.11
C ARG A 163 26.39 15.85 -8.86
N LYS A 164 25.65 16.34 -9.87
CA LYS A 164 24.76 17.50 -9.73
C LYS A 164 23.33 17.18 -9.31
N LEU A 165 22.86 15.94 -9.47
CA LEU A 165 21.59 15.50 -8.87
C LEU A 165 21.78 14.89 -7.47
N ASP A 166 22.99 14.44 -7.16
CA ASP A 166 23.33 13.69 -5.94
C ASP A 166 23.46 14.56 -4.68
N GLY A 167 23.40 15.89 -4.81
CA GLY A 167 23.57 16.82 -3.68
C GLY A 167 22.30 17.17 -2.91
N THR A 168 21.11 16.91 -3.45
CA THR A 168 19.84 17.47 -2.92
C THR A 168 18.89 16.45 -2.30
N LEU A 169 19.04 15.16 -2.58
CA LEU A 169 18.15 14.11 -2.08
C LEU A 169 18.93 13.09 -1.26
N SER A 170 18.49 12.82 -0.04
CA SER A 170 19.08 11.76 0.78
C SER A 170 18.79 10.37 0.17
N LYS A 171 19.65 9.38 0.44
CA LYS A 171 19.39 7.97 0.08
C LYS A 171 18.03 7.49 0.62
N GLU A 172 17.63 8.00 1.78
CA GLU A 172 16.34 7.71 2.39
C GLU A 172 15.18 8.28 1.59
N ASP A 173 15.27 9.56 1.19
CA ASP A 173 14.24 10.19 0.36
C ASP A 173 14.10 9.46 -0.97
N LEU A 174 15.22 9.02 -1.55
CA LEU A 174 15.24 8.23 -2.77
C LEU A 174 14.51 6.89 -2.64
N LEU A 175 14.77 6.16 -1.55
CA LEU A 175 14.03 4.93 -1.22
C LEU A 175 12.53 5.23 -1.04
N ARG A 176 12.18 6.33 -0.37
CA ARG A 176 10.79 6.80 -0.27
C ARG A 176 10.19 7.12 -1.64
N LEU A 177 10.96 7.72 -2.58
CA LEU A 177 10.49 7.97 -3.95
C LEU A 177 10.19 6.66 -4.69
N LEU A 178 11.06 5.66 -4.55
CA LEU A 178 10.92 4.36 -5.23
C LEU A 178 9.79 3.53 -4.60
N ALA A 179 9.60 3.64 -3.29
CA ALA A 179 8.53 2.97 -2.54
C ALA A 179 7.14 3.55 -2.81
N ARG A 180 7.00 4.65 -3.57
CA ARG A 180 5.70 5.35 -3.82
C ARG A 180 4.59 4.49 -4.38
N ARG A 181 4.90 3.34 -4.99
CA ARG A 181 3.90 2.32 -5.26
C ARG A 181 3.73 1.53 -3.97
N HIS A 182 2.87 2.01 -3.09
CA HIS A 182 2.61 1.30 -1.85
C HIS A 182 1.87 0.02 -2.18
N VAL A 183 2.48 -1.10 -1.80
CA VAL A 183 1.86 -2.41 -1.84
C VAL A 183 1.78 -2.93 -0.43
N PHE A 184 0.56 -3.19 -0.01
CA PHE A 184 0.26 -3.85 1.24
C PHE A 184 -0.38 -5.18 0.93
N GLY A 185 -0.12 -6.16 1.80
CA GLY A 185 -0.79 -7.45 1.71
C GLY A 185 -0.70 -8.20 3.02
N GLY A 186 -1.60 -9.14 3.21
CA GLY A 186 -1.61 -9.96 4.41
C GLY A 186 -2.98 -10.55 4.66
N TYR A 187 -3.33 -10.66 5.94
CA TYR A 187 -4.53 -11.37 6.37
C TYR A 187 -5.60 -10.42 6.90
N SER A 188 -6.85 -10.68 6.53
CA SER A 188 -8.03 -10.02 7.06
C SER A 188 -8.78 -10.96 7.99
N ARG A 189 -9.22 -10.46 9.15
CA ARG A 189 -10.11 -11.16 10.06
C ARG A 189 -11.38 -10.33 10.25
N LEU A 190 -12.50 -10.84 9.75
CA LEU A 190 -13.81 -10.23 9.94
C LEU A 190 -14.50 -10.85 11.15
N LYS A 191 -14.88 -10.01 12.13
CA LYS A 191 -15.72 -10.37 13.26
C LYS A 191 -17.08 -9.70 13.08
N ILE A 192 -18.14 -10.51 12.97
CA ILE A 192 -19.52 -10.01 12.96
C ILE A 192 -19.98 -9.93 14.43
N PRO A 193 -20.42 -8.76 14.92
CA PRO A 193 -20.96 -8.64 16.26
C PRO A 193 -22.08 -9.64 16.48
N SER A 194 -22.04 -10.33 17.61
CA SER A 194 -23.20 -11.11 18.05
C SER A 194 -24.28 -10.16 18.58
N ALA A 195 -25.55 -10.56 18.52
CA ALA A 195 -26.65 -9.76 19.11
C ALA A 195 -26.46 -9.48 20.62
N THR A 196 -25.59 -10.23 21.28
CA THR A 196 -25.22 -10.12 22.69
C THR A 196 -24.03 -9.20 22.96
N ASP A 197 -23.29 -8.76 21.93
CA ASP A 197 -22.14 -7.84 22.09
C ASP A 197 -22.64 -6.40 22.24
N ALA A 198 -23.01 -6.02 23.47
CA ALA A 198 -23.61 -4.72 23.78
C ALA A 198 -22.66 -3.51 23.67
N THR A 199 -21.38 -3.71 23.33
CA THR A 199 -20.37 -2.73 23.75
C THR A 199 -19.89 -1.72 22.72
N HIS A 200 -19.90 -1.91 21.39
CA HIS A 200 -19.21 -0.92 20.53
C HIS A 200 -19.74 -0.55 19.14
N SER A 201 -20.53 -1.36 18.46
CA SER A 201 -21.23 -0.99 17.22
C SER A 201 -21.94 -2.25 16.73
N SER A 202 -23.10 -2.13 16.07
CA SER A 202 -23.68 -3.26 15.34
C SER A 202 -22.91 -3.59 14.05
N LEU A 203 -21.92 -2.78 13.70
CA LEU A 203 -21.13 -2.94 12.48
C LEU A 203 -20.07 -4.05 12.60
N PRO A 204 -19.87 -4.88 11.56
CA PRO A 204 -18.75 -5.80 11.47
C PRO A 204 -17.41 -5.11 11.69
N VAL A 205 -16.50 -5.77 12.43
CA VAL A 205 -15.13 -5.30 12.67
C VAL A 205 -14.17 -6.12 11.83
N CYS A 206 -13.36 -5.46 11.02
CA CYS A 206 -12.28 -6.09 10.28
C CYS A 206 -10.93 -5.72 10.91
N THR A 207 -10.02 -6.70 10.98
CA THR A 207 -8.62 -6.50 11.38
C THR A 207 -7.70 -6.97 10.26
N ARG A 208 -6.85 -6.08 9.72
CA ARG A 208 -5.81 -6.42 8.75
C ARG A 208 -4.44 -6.55 9.41
N HIS A 209 -3.89 -7.74 9.28
CA HIS A 209 -2.54 -8.14 9.66
C HIS A 209 -1.63 -8.00 8.44
N HIS A 210 -0.86 -6.90 8.37
CA HIS A 210 0.00 -6.57 7.23
C HIS A 210 1.29 -7.41 7.26
N CYS A 211 1.39 -8.41 6.39
CA CYS A 211 2.59 -9.25 6.24
C CYS A 211 3.55 -8.70 5.18
N ILE A 212 3.00 -8.00 4.20
CA ILE A 212 3.70 -7.21 3.21
C ILE A 212 3.31 -5.76 3.48
N ASP A 213 4.29 -4.93 3.78
CA ASP A 213 4.08 -3.51 4.03
C ASP A 213 5.20 -2.71 3.38
N TRP A 214 4.91 -2.20 2.18
CA TRP A 214 5.84 -1.37 1.43
C TRP A 214 5.68 0.13 1.77
N ASN A 215 5.12 0.49 2.92
CA ASN A 215 5.20 1.88 3.37
C ASN A 215 6.47 2.08 4.19
N TYR A 216 7.55 2.52 3.52
CA TYR A 216 8.80 2.84 4.20
C TYR A 216 8.68 4.18 4.92
N ILE A 217 8.25 4.12 6.19
CA ILE A 217 8.20 5.27 7.11
C ILE A 217 9.38 5.30 8.10
N GLY A 218 10.37 4.41 7.92
CA GLY A 218 11.51 4.23 8.81
C GLY A 218 11.29 3.24 9.95
N GLU A 219 10.03 3.02 10.38
CA GLU A 219 9.69 2.12 11.49
C GLU A 219 8.66 1.05 11.08
N PRO A 220 8.76 -0.19 11.61
CA PRO A 220 7.73 -1.21 11.43
C PRO A 220 6.38 -0.78 12.04
N ARG A 221 5.28 -1.33 11.52
CA ARG A 221 3.98 -1.18 12.19
C ARG A 221 4.02 -1.81 13.57
N ASN A 222 3.58 -1.04 14.56
CA ASN A 222 3.42 -1.47 15.95
C ASN A 222 2.03 -1.99 16.29
N ARG A 223 1.07 -1.97 15.36
CA ARG A 223 -0.32 -2.47 15.57
C ARG A 223 -0.92 -3.03 14.28
N PRO A 224 -1.87 -3.98 14.38
CA PRO A 224 -2.74 -4.29 13.24
C PRO A 224 -3.62 -3.07 12.91
N ASN A 225 -4.11 -3.01 11.67
CA ASN A 225 -5.13 -2.01 11.33
C ASN A 225 -6.51 -2.62 11.61
N LYS A 226 -7.39 -1.91 12.34
CA LYS A 226 -8.71 -2.39 12.77
C LYS A 226 -9.77 -1.33 12.50
N TRP A 227 -10.90 -1.71 11.93
CA TRP A 227 -11.97 -0.81 11.50
C TRP A 227 -13.35 -1.46 11.53
N TYR A 228 -14.38 -0.62 11.54
CA TYR A 228 -15.76 -1.02 11.27
C TYR A 228 -16.04 -0.99 9.78
N VAL A 229 -16.92 -1.89 9.34
CA VAL A 229 -17.41 -1.98 7.97
C VAL A 229 -18.86 -1.54 7.92
N GLU A 230 -19.15 -0.48 7.18
CA GLU A 230 -20.53 -0.05 6.88
C GLU A 230 -20.81 -0.27 5.39
N LEU A 231 -21.65 -1.24 5.06
CA LEU A 231 -22.07 -1.49 3.68
C LEU A 231 -23.20 -0.54 3.29
N ASN A 232 -23.22 -0.14 2.01
CA ASN A 232 -24.43 0.40 1.43
C ASN A 232 -25.44 -0.71 1.12
N SER A 233 -26.69 -0.32 0.85
CA SER A 233 -27.81 -1.25 0.65
C SER A 233 -27.62 -2.22 -0.53
N ASP A 234 -26.92 -1.80 -1.59
CA ASP A 234 -26.69 -2.61 -2.79
C ASP A 234 -25.36 -3.38 -2.80
N SER A 235 -24.55 -3.25 -1.73
CA SER A 235 -23.22 -3.85 -1.58
C SER A 235 -22.21 -3.49 -2.68
N SER A 236 -22.46 -2.41 -3.43
CA SER A 236 -21.54 -1.85 -4.42
C SER A 236 -20.53 -0.88 -3.80
N GLN A 237 -20.81 -0.39 -2.59
CA GLN A 237 -19.93 0.50 -1.84
C GLN A 237 -19.90 0.11 -0.36
N TRP A 238 -18.79 0.43 0.29
CA TRP A 238 -18.71 0.36 1.74
C TRP A 238 -17.81 1.44 2.29
N LYS A 239 -17.97 1.72 3.58
CA LYS A 239 -17.09 2.61 4.32
C LYS A 239 -16.28 1.80 5.32
N GLU A 240 -14.99 2.09 5.33
CA GLU A 240 -14.05 1.70 6.36
C GLU A 240 -14.04 2.81 7.40
N TRP A 241 -14.53 2.57 8.61
CA TRP A 241 -14.45 3.54 9.70
C TRP A 241 -13.38 3.12 10.69
N SER A 242 -12.46 4.03 11.04
CA SER A 242 -11.45 3.71 12.04
C SER A 242 -12.07 3.14 13.32
N PHE A 243 -11.47 2.07 13.84
CA PHE A 243 -11.97 1.45 15.07
C PHE A 243 -11.77 2.36 16.28
N ALA A 244 -10.60 3.01 16.35
CA ALA A 244 -10.35 4.02 17.36
C ALA A 244 -11.14 5.31 17.05
N LYS A 245 -11.53 6.00 18.12
CA LYS A 245 -12.28 7.26 18.07
C LYS A 245 -11.49 8.41 18.67
N ASP A 246 -11.75 9.61 18.15
CA ASP A 246 -11.22 10.85 18.66
C ASP A 246 -11.91 11.28 19.98
N ASP A 247 -11.56 12.47 20.47
CA ASP A 247 -12.07 13.03 21.72
C ASP A 247 -13.56 13.45 21.62
N HIS A 248 -14.12 13.46 20.42
CA HIS A 248 -15.53 13.70 20.14
C HIS A 248 -16.31 12.41 19.83
N HIS A 249 -15.71 11.25 20.10
CA HIS A 249 -16.27 9.93 19.83
C HIS A 249 -16.58 9.65 18.35
N GLN A 250 -15.87 10.32 17.43
CA GLN A 250 -15.94 10.09 15.99
C GLN A 250 -14.77 9.24 15.53
N SER A 251 -14.96 8.45 14.47
CA SER A 251 -13.82 7.77 13.83
C SER A 251 -12.85 8.81 13.30
N TYR A 252 -11.57 8.72 13.71
CA TYR A 252 -10.56 9.72 13.37
C TYR A 252 -10.14 9.68 11.89
N TYR A 253 -10.43 8.58 11.18
CA TYR A 253 -10.39 8.50 9.73
C TYR A 253 -11.51 7.58 9.20
N TRP A 254 -11.80 7.72 7.92
CA TRP A 254 -12.58 6.76 7.18
C TRP A 254 -12.20 6.71 5.70
N GLU A 255 -12.49 5.58 5.05
CA GLU A 255 -12.30 5.39 3.61
C GLU A 255 -13.62 5.00 2.97
N LYS A 256 -13.87 5.49 1.75
CA LYS A 256 -14.94 5.01 0.89
C LYS A 256 -14.37 4.05 -0.12
N TRP A 257 -15.00 2.90 -0.26
CA TRP A 257 -14.65 1.87 -1.22
C TRP A 257 -15.80 1.67 -2.21
N SER A 258 -15.45 1.56 -3.49
CA SER A 258 -16.38 1.29 -4.59
C SER A 258 -15.97 0.01 -5.29
N ARG A 259 -16.92 -0.89 -5.54
CA ARG A 259 -16.65 -2.15 -6.21
C ARG A 259 -16.16 -1.90 -7.63
N VAL A 260 -15.17 -2.67 -8.06
CA VAL A 260 -14.64 -2.61 -9.42
C VAL A 260 -15.62 -3.26 -10.39
N ASN A 261 -15.83 -2.64 -11.54
CA ASN A 261 -16.72 -3.18 -12.57
C ASN A 261 -16.23 -4.58 -13.02
N GLY A 262 -17.15 -5.54 -13.03
CA GLY A 262 -16.87 -6.91 -13.45
C GLY A 262 -16.19 -7.81 -12.40
N ASP A 263 -16.13 -7.37 -11.15
CA ASP A 263 -15.74 -8.21 -10.00
C ASP A 263 -16.79 -9.31 -9.67
N GLU A 264 -17.97 -9.28 -10.29
CA GLU A 264 -19.08 -10.24 -10.05
C GLU A 264 -19.35 -10.50 -8.55
N ARG A 265 -19.26 -9.46 -7.72
CA ARG A 265 -19.44 -9.56 -6.24
C ARG A 265 -18.44 -10.51 -5.57
N GLY A 266 -17.20 -10.44 -6.03
CA GLY A 266 -16.09 -11.28 -5.60
C GLY A 266 -16.10 -12.70 -6.19
N ASP A 267 -16.98 -12.97 -7.16
CA ASP A 267 -16.97 -14.23 -7.93
C ASP A 267 -16.28 -14.07 -9.30
N GLY A 268 -15.85 -12.85 -9.65
CA GLY A 268 -15.10 -12.55 -10.86
C GLY A 268 -13.68 -13.14 -10.82
N LEU A 269 -13.00 -13.15 -11.98
CA LEU A 269 -11.67 -13.75 -12.07
C LEU A 269 -10.65 -12.87 -11.32
N VAL A 270 -10.24 -13.37 -10.14
CA VAL A 270 -9.09 -12.90 -9.38
C VAL A 270 -8.00 -13.95 -9.49
N LEU A 271 -6.95 -13.66 -10.24
CA LEU A 271 -5.83 -14.56 -10.47
C LEU A 271 -4.60 -14.04 -9.73
N ALA A 272 -4.18 -14.77 -8.69
CA ALA A 272 -2.88 -14.57 -8.06
C ALA A 272 -1.92 -15.66 -8.56
N MET A 273 -0.97 -15.30 -9.44
CA MET A 273 0.08 -16.18 -9.92
C MET A 273 1.34 -15.97 -9.09
N ARG A 274 1.90 -17.04 -8.50
CA ARG A 274 3.23 -16.99 -7.92
C ARG A 274 4.24 -17.46 -8.95
N LYS A 275 5.37 -16.77 -9.09
CA LYS A 275 6.46 -17.23 -9.94
C LYS A 275 6.89 -18.63 -9.49
N SER A 276 6.83 -19.63 -10.36
CA SER A 276 7.23 -20.98 -9.99
C SER A 276 8.75 -21.01 -9.75
N GLN A 277 9.17 -21.66 -8.66
CA GLN A 277 10.59 -21.86 -8.38
C GLN A 277 11.10 -23.04 -9.23
N PRO A 278 12.18 -22.88 -10.00
CA PRO A 278 12.82 -24.01 -10.67
C PRO A 278 13.30 -25.01 -9.62
N LYS A 279 12.92 -26.29 -9.76
CA LYS A 279 13.25 -27.36 -8.79
C LYS A 279 14.77 -27.58 -8.57
N GLN A 280 15.63 -27.03 -9.41
CA GLN A 280 17.04 -27.46 -9.54
C GLN A 280 18.11 -26.53 -8.99
N ASN A 281 17.83 -25.28 -8.58
CA ASN A 281 18.89 -24.37 -8.10
C ASN A 281 18.52 -23.67 -6.79
N ARG A 282 18.67 -24.39 -5.66
CA ARG A 282 18.47 -23.84 -4.30
C ARG A 282 19.54 -22.81 -3.86
N CYS A 283 20.57 -22.55 -4.67
CA CYS A 283 21.74 -21.74 -4.26
C CYS A 283 21.85 -20.36 -4.93
N GLN A 284 20.84 -19.88 -5.65
CA GLN A 284 20.84 -18.51 -6.19
C GLN A 284 19.70 -17.70 -5.57
N ASN A 285 19.92 -16.40 -5.39
CA ASN A 285 18.97 -15.45 -4.79
C ASN A 285 17.74 -15.22 -5.71
N TRP A 286 16.89 -16.22 -5.86
CA TRP A 286 15.67 -16.10 -6.64
C TRP A 286 14.63 -15.34 -5.82
N ARG A 287 14.24 -14.16 -6.32
CA ARG A 287 13.15 -13.40 -5.72
C ARG A 287 11.81 -14.06 -6.03
N ASP A 288 11.02 -14.25 -4.98
CA ASP A 288 9.67 -14.77 -5.04
C ASP A 288 8.71 -13.63 -5.37
N GLY A 289 7.78 -13.87 -6.28
CA GLY A 289 6.93 -12.83 -6.82
C GLY A 289 5.48 -13.28 -6.94
N ILE A 290 4.56 -12.40 -6.57
CA ILE A 290 3.12 -12.60 -6.72
C ILE A 290 2.60 -11.62 -7.76
N LEU A 291 1.99 -12.15 -8.82
CA LEU A 291 1.30 -11.41 -9.85
C LEU A 291 -0.20 -11.49 -9.56
N VAL A 292 -0.83 -10.35 -9.33
CA VAL A 292 -2.28 -10.27 -9.11
C VAL A 292 -2.92 -9.69 -10.36
N VAL A 293 -3.84 -10.43 -10.96
CA VAL A 293 -4.67 -10.01 -12.08
C VAL A 293 -6.11 -10.04 -11.60
N VAL A 294 -6.82 -8.95 -11.84
CA VAL A 294 -8.26 -8.87 -11.60
C VAL A 294 -8.91 -8.46 -12.90
N GLY A 295 -9.95 -9.20 -13.30
CA GLY A 295 -10.66 -8.90 -14.52
C GLY A 295 -11.97 -9.66 -14.65
N VAL A 296 -12.73 -9.25 -15.67
CA VAL A 296 -13.96 -9.91 -16.07
C VAL A 296 -13.59 -11.03 -17.03
N SER A 297 -13.90 -12.28 -16.69
CA SER A 297 -13.76 -13.39 -17.63
C SER A 297 -14.97 -13.42 -18.55
N SER A 298 -14.95 -12.66 -19.65
CA SER A 298 -15.85 -12.99 -20.75
C SER A 298 -15.31 -14.25 -21.43
N PHE A 299 -16.07 -15.35 -21.38
CA PHE A 299 -15.79 -16.59 -22.12
C PHE A 299 -15.72 -16.39 -23.65
N THR A 300 -15.90 -15.16 -24.13
CA THR A 300 -15.81 -14.72 -25.51
C THR A 300 -14.49 -13.97 -25.78
N LYS A 301 -13.43 -14.75 -26.02
CA LYS A 301 -12.24 -14.46 -26.85
C LYS A 301 -11.35 -13.23 -26.58
N ASN A 302 -11.60 -12.34 -25.64
CA ASN A 302 -10.65 -11.28 -25.31
C ASN A 302 -10.54 -11.07 -23.79
N LEU A 303 -9.43 -11.52 -23.19
CA LEU A 303 -9.06 -11.15 -21.83
C LEU A 303 -8.71 -9.65 -21.83
N VAL A 304 -9.61 -8.81 -21.31
CA VAL A 304 -9.29 -7.40 -21.04
C VAL A 304 -8.64 -7.34 -19.67
N VAL A 305 -7.30 -7.36 -19.64
CA VAL A 305 -6.51 -7.10 -18.43
C VAL A 305 -6.62 -5.60 -18.13
N SER A 306 -7.46 -5.22 -17.17
CA SER A 306 -7.59 -3.82 -16.76
C SER A 306 -6.39 -3.35 -15.95
N SER A 307 -5.65 -4.24 -15.30
CA SER A 307 -4.43 -3.93 -14.53
C SER A 307 -3.54 -5.17 -14.39
N LEU A 308 -2.22 -5.01 -14.63
CA LEU A 308 -1.19 -6.03 -14.48
C LEU A 308 -0.17 -5.55 -13.44
N LEU A 309 0.05 -6.29 -12.36
CA LEU A 309 1.11 -5.95 -11.39
C LEU A 309 1.98 -7.15 -11.04
N MET A 310 3.28 -7.05 -11.36
CA MET A 310 4.32 -8.00 -10.97
C MET A 310 4.95 -7.52 -9.65
N LEU A 311 4.76 -8.26 -8.56
CA LEU A 311 5.58 -8.10 -7.35
C LEU A 311 6.87 -8.90 -7.56
N LEU A 312 8.02 -8.22 -7.51
CA LEU A 312 9.35 -8.80 -7.71
C LEU A 312 10.05 -9.08 -6.39
#